data_AF-J0WX30-F1
#
_entry.id   AF-J0WX30-F1
#
_cell.length_a   1.000
_cell.length_b   1.000
_cell.length_c   1.000
_cell.angle_alpha   90.00
_cell.angle_beta   90.00
_cell.angle_gamma   90.00
#
_symmetry.space_group_name_H-M   'P 1'
#
loop_
_entity.id
_entity.type
_entity.pdbx_description
1 polymer ?
#
loop_
_entity_poly.entity_id
_entity_poly.type
_entity_poly.pdbx_seq_one_letter_code
_entity_poly.pdbx_strand_id
1 'polypeptide(L)'
;MAAIVGRRVRAPDAPKALKELRASALAHADKRNALIVVRPHVTVAHEKSLVGPGELELWNCCAALAPSAIFRLRFDMLVYDGRVLTAVVSDILPSEGDDNAGAFVRQLSQTMRNRLHVTVARRGASIVPVEAKALVEKWRKDPGGAQTIALSEPIDVCARLRGFAK
;
A
#
# COMPACT_ATOMS: atom_id res chain seq x y z
N MET A 1 2.11 11.35 -3.14
CA MET A 1 1.35 10.16 -3.55
C MET A 1 -0.02 10.48 -4.15
N ALA A 2 -1.03 10.93 -3.37
CA ALA A 2 -2.41 11.09 -3.86
C ALA A 2 -2.57 11.97 -5.13
N ALA A 3 -1.83 13.09 -5.22
CA ALA A 3 -1.84 13.93 -6.41
C ALA A 3 -1.30 13.22 -7.66
N ILE A 4 -0.23 12.43 -7.51
CA ILE A 4 0.42 11.70 -8.61
C ILE A 4 -0.51 10.59 -9.11
N VAL A 5 -1.06 9.78 -8.20
CA VAL A 5 -2.05 8.76 -8.56
C VAL A 5 -3.28 9.38 -9.21
N GLY A 6 -3.74 10.52 -8.68
CA GLY A 6 -4.84 11.28 -9.27
C GLY A 6 -4.56 11.72 -10.71
N ARG A 7 -3.35 12.21 -11.00
CA ARG A 7 -2.92 12.55 -12.37
C ARG A 7 -2.89 11.30 -13.26
N ARG A 8 -2.32 10.21 -12.78
CA ARG A 8 -2.21 8.96 -13.55
C ARG A 8 -3.57 8.41 -13.96
N VAL A 9 -4.53 8.39 -13.04
CA VAL A 9 -5.91 7.92 -13.31
C VAL A 9 -6.64 8.82 -14.32
N ARG A 10 -6.32 10.12 -14.37
CA ARG A 10 -6.94 11.07 -15.32
C ARG A 10 -6.26 11.09 -16.68
N ALA A 11 -5.13 10.42 -16.87
CA ALA A 11 -4.43 10.41 -18.13
C ALA A 11 -5.32 9.87 -19.27
N PRO A 12 -5.13 10.32 -20.53
CA PRO A 12 -5.96 9.90 -21.65
C PRO A 12 -5.97 8.38 -21.84
N ASP A 13 -4.80 7.75 -21.71
CA ASP A 13 -4.56 6.32 -21.85
C ASP A 13 -5.05 5.48 -20.66
N ALA A 14 -5.44 6.11 -19.55
CA ALA A 14 -5.90 5.36 -18.38
C ALA A 14 -7.22 4.61 -18.69
N PRO A 15 -7.33 3.32 -18.35
CA PRO A 15 -8.49 2.51 -18.67
C PRO A 15 -9.80 3.07 -18.09
N LYS A 16 -10.89 2.89 -18.83
CA LYS A 16 -12.22 3.38 -18.46
C LYS A 16 -12.65 2.89 -17.06
N ALA A 17 -12.45 1.60 -16.77
CA ALA A 17 -12.80 1.00 -15.48
C ALA A 17 -12.09 1.68 -14.30
N LEU A 18 -10.83 2.09 -14.47
CA LEU A 18 -10.07 2.80 -13.45
C LEU A 18 -10.61 4.22 -13.20
N LYS A 19 -10.96 4.93 -14.28
CA LYS A 19 -11.59 6.26 -14.21
C LYS A 19 -12.93 6.19 -13.48
N GLU A 20 -13.76 5.20 -13.81
CA GLU A 20 -15.05 4.95 -13.19
C GLU A 20 -14.95 4.59 -11.70
N LEU A 21 -13.97 3.74 -11.33
CA LEU A 21 -13.70 3.42 -9.93
C LEU A 21 -13.42 4.70 -9.13
N ARG A 22 -12.53 5.55 -9.62
CA ARG A 22 -12.20 6.81 -8.94
C ARG A 22 -13.37 7.78 -8.90
N ALA A 23 -14.14 7.90 -9.99
CA ALA A 23 -15.32 8.76 -10.03
C ALA A 23 -16.38 8.29 -9.02
N SER A 24 -16.62 6.98 -8.94
CA SER A 24 -17.51 6.38 -7.95
C SER A 24 -17.03 6.63 -6.52
N ALA A 25 -15.75 6.44 -6.25
CA ALA A 25 -15.16 6.75 -4.94
C ALA A 25 -15.36 8.22 -4.54
N LEU A 26 -15.20 9.16 -5.48
CA LEU A 26 -15.45 10.59 -5.21
C LEU A 26 -16.93 10.89 -4.96
N ALA A 27 -17.83 10.32 -5.76
CA ALA A 27 -19.26 10.57 -5.66
C ALA A 27 -19.87 10.05 -4.35
N HIS A 28 -19.32 8.97 -3.79
CA HIS A 28 -19.83 8.33 -2.57
C HIS A 28 -18.96 8.60 -1.33
N ALA A 29 -17.90 9.42 -1.44
CA ALA A 29 -17.11 9.82 -0.29
C ALA A 29 -17.85 10.86 0.54
N ASP A 30 -17.79 10.72 1.86
CA ASP A 30 -18.30 11.72 2.80
C ASP A 30 -17.32 11.94 3.96
N LYS A 31 -17.68 12.82 4.90
CA LYS A 31 -16.83 13.15 6.06
C LYS A 31 -16.56 11.96 6.98
N ARG A 32 -17.46 10.98 7.04
CA ARG A 32 -17.37 9.77 7.87
C ARG A 32 -16.71 8.62 7.12
N ASN A 33 -16.75 8.62 5.79
CA ASN A 33 -16.22 7.56 4.96
C ASN A 33 -15.39 8.10 3.79
N ALA A 34 -14.10 8.31 4.05
CA ALA A 34 -13.14 8.58 3.01
C ALA A 34 -12.95 7.33 2.13
N LEU A 35 -13.48 7.38 0.91
CA LEU A 35 -13.29 6.34 -0.10
C LEU A 35 -12.03 6.56 -0.93
N ILE A 36 -11.43 7.75 -0.86
CA ILE A 36 -10.08 8.04 -1.31
C ILE A 36 -9.22 8.30 -0.09
N VAL A 37 -8.09 7.59 0.02
CA VAL A 37 -7.24 7.67 1.19
C VAL A 37 -6.53 9.02 1.26
N VAL A 38 -6.86 9.81 2.29
CA VAL A 38 -6.29 11.14 2.53
C VAL A 38 -4.89 11.05 3.14
N ARG A 39 -4.68 10.08 4.05
CA ARG A 39 -3.40 9.82 4.73
C ARG A 39 -2.90 8.42 4.35
N PRO A 40 -2.25 8.29 3.18
CA PRO A 40 -1.75 6.99 2.74
C PRO A 40 -0.69 6.47 3.70
N HIS A 41 -0.79 5.19 4.03
CA HIS A 41 0.18 4.45 4.82
C HIS A 41 0.36 3.06 4.21
N VAL A 42 1.52 2.45 4.48
CA VAL A 42 1.77 1.04 4.21
C VAL A 42 1.66 0.31 5.54
N THR A 43 0.79 -0.69 5.61
CA THR A 43 0.70 -1.56 6.78
C THR A 43 1.79 -2.61 6.72
N VAL A 44 2.75 -2.54 7.63
CA VAL A 44 3.84 -3.52 7.74
C VAL A 44 3.40 -4.71 8.60
N ALA A 45 2.86 -4.43 9.78
CA ALA A 45 2.31 -5.42 10.72
C ALA A 45 0.93 -4.96 11.22
N HIS A 46 0.11 -5.92 11.67
CA HIS A 46 -1.23 -5.65 12.20
C HIS A 46 -1.53 -6.61 13.36
N GLU A 47 -2.10 -6.12 14.46
CA GLU A 47 -2.34 -6.90 15.70
C GLU A 47 -3.19 -8.15 15.44
N LYS A 48 -4.20 -8.05 14.57
CA LYS A 48 -5.07 -9.17 14.18
C LYS A 48 -4.35 -10.26 13.38
N SER A 49 -3.09 -10.04 12.99
CA SER A 49 -2.29 -11.02 12.26
C SER A 49 -1.31 -11.78 13.14
N LEU A 50 -1.20 -11.49 14.45
CA LEU A 50 -0.17 -12.05 15.34
C LEU A 50 -0.11 -13.58 15.41
N VAL A 51 -1.24 -14.27 15.17
CA VAL A 51 -1.31 -15.74 15.16
C VAL A 51 -0.74 -16.37 13.87
N GLY A 52 -0.41 -15.56 12.87
CA GLY A 52 0.15 -16.01 11.61
C GLY A 52 1.65 -16.34 11.71
N PRO A 53 2.18 -17.25 10.87
CA PRO A 53 3.60 -17.59 10.87
C PRO A 53 4.48 -16.35 10.65
N GLY A 54 5.41 -16.08 11.56
CA GLY A 54 6.34 -14.95 11.46
C GLY A 54 5.76 -13.57 11.80
N GLU A 55 4.47 -13.47 12.13
CA GLU A 55 3.80 -12.17 12.36
C GLU A 55 4.12 -11.59 13.74
N LEU A 56 4.31 -12.43 14.77
CA LEU A 56 4.74 -11.99 16.10
C LEU A 56 6.18 -11.47 16.07
N GLU A 57 7.07 -12.17 15.38
CA GLU A 57 8.45 -11.74 15.19
C GLU A 57 8.51 -10.40 14.43
N LEU A 58 7.75 -10.27 13.34
CA LEU A 58 7.66 -9.02 12.60
C LEU A 58 7.11 -7.88 13.48
N TRP A 59 6.08 -8.16 14.28
CA TRP A 59 5.50 -7.19 15.20
C TRP A 59 6.55 -6.69 16.20
N ASN A 60 7.30 -7.60 16.82
CA ASN A 60 8.34 -7.27 17.79
C ASN A 60 9.47 -6.46 17.15
N CYS A 61 9.90 -6.82 15.93
CA CYS A 61 10.88 -6.04 15.18
C CYS A 61 10.36 -4.62 14.89
N CYS A 62 9.11 -4.47 14.45
CA CYS A 62 8.53 -3.17 14.20
C CYS A 62 8.40 -2.33 15.49
N ALA A 63 8.04 -2.95 16.61
CA ALA A 63 7.93 -2.29 17.91
C ALA A 63 9.28 -1.75 18.41
N ALA A 64 10.38 -2.49 18.18
CA ALA A 64 11.72 -2.06 18.54
C ALA A 64 12.25 -0.88 17.68
N LEU A 65 11.73 -0.73 16.45
CA LEU A 65 12.15 0.29 15.49
C LEU A 65 11.32 1.58 15.55
N ALA A 66 10.10 1.48 16.07
CA ALA A 66 9.19 2.62 16.13
C ALA A 66 9.55 3.56 17.30
N PRO A 67 9.35 4.89 17.14
CA PRO A 67 8.92 5.60 15.94
C PRO A 67 10.08 6.14 15.09
N SER A 68 11.33 5.78 15.39
CA SER A 68 12.52 6.44 14.84
C SER A 68 12.88 5.98 13.43
N ALA A 69 12.58 4.73 13.06
CA ALA A 69 12.97 4.19 11.76
C ALA A 69 12.28 4.91 10.59
N ILE A 70 13.06 5.25 9.57
CA ILE A 70 12.61 5.85 8.32
C ILE A 70 12.97 4.93 7.17
N PHE A 71 12.00 4.69 6.29
CA PHE A 71 12.15 3.86 5.10
C PHE A 71 11.90 4.69 3.85
N ARG A 72 12.66 4.40 2.78
CA ARG A 72 12.36 4.84 1.42
C ARG A 72 11.54 3.75 0.74
N LEU A 73 10.38 4.12 0.22
CA LEU A 73 9.45 3.23 -0.46
C LEU A 73 9.33 3.66 -1.93
N ARG A 74 9.48 2.70 -2.84
CA ARG A 74 9.30 2.92 -4.27
C ARG A 74 7.94 2.37 -4.72
N PHE A 75 7.28 3.14 -5.58
CA PHE A 75 6.01 2.77 -6.22
C PHE A 75 6.13 3.01 -7.71
N ASP A 76 5.78 2.03 -8.53
CA ASP A 76 5.78 2.14 -9.99
C ASP A 76 4.50 1.60 -10.63
N MET A 77 3.65 0.91 -9.88
CA MET A 77 2.47 0.25 -10.41
C MET A 77 1.24 0.46 -9.54
N LEU A 78 0.10 0.65 -10.21
CA LEU A 78 -1.22 0.58 -9.63
C LEU A 78 -1.89 -0.74 -10.02
N VAL A 79 -2.58 -1.36 -9.07
CA VAL A 79 -3.36 -2.59 -9.24
C VAL A 79 -4.81 -2.32 -8.85
N TYR A 80 -5.75 -2.81 -9.66
CA TYR A 80 -7.18 -2.61 -9.45
C TYR A 80 -8.04 -3.75 -10.02
N ASP A 81 -9.27 -3.86 -9.53
CA ASP A 81 -10.26 -4.89 -9.93
C ASP A 81 -11.68 -4.32 -10.09
N GLY A 82 -11.78 -3.00 -10.23
CA GLY A 82 -13.06 -2.27 -10.25
C GLY A 82 -13.64 -2.01 -8.86
N ARG A 83 -13.25 -2.75 -7.82
CA ARG A 83 -13.69 -2.51 -6.43
C ARG A 83 -12.68 -1.66 -5.67
N VAL A 84 -11.40 -2.00 -5.79
CA VAL A 84 -10.31 -1.34 -5.07
C VAL A 84 -9.24 -0.86 -6.05
N LEU A 85 -8.62 0.27 -5.73
CA LEU A 85 -7.42 0.78 -6.37
C LEU A 85 -6.29 0.84 -5.33
N THR A 86 -5.14 0.27 -5.68
CA THR A 86 -4.01 0.12 -4.78
C THR A 86 -2.71 0.50 -5.49
N ALA A 87 -1.80 1.17 -4.79
CA ALA A 87 -0.42 1.37 -5.23
C ALA A 87 0.46 0.32 -4.57
N VAL A 88 1.28 -0.39 -5.34
CA VAL A 88 2.12 -1.47 -4.83
C VAL A 88 3.51 -0.93 -4.50
N VAL A 89 4.07 -1.37 -3.36
CA VAL A 89 5.46 -1.08 -3.01
C VAL A 89 6.35 -2.03 -3.82
N SER A 90 7.10 -1.48 -4.79
CA SER A 90 8.04 -2.27 -5.58
C SER A 90 9.37 -2.47 -4.86
N ASP A 91 9.79 -1.48 -4.06
CA ASP A 91 10.99 -1.59 -3.23
C ASP A 91 10.85 -0.87 -1.87
N ILE A 92 11.58 -1.38 -0.89
CA ILE A 92 11.71 -0.81 0.46
C ILE A 92 13.18 -0.81 0.85
N LEU A 93 13.71 0.39 1.10
CA LEU A 93 15.10 0.62 1.47
C LEU A 93 15.16 1.35 2.82
N PRO A 94 16.21 1.13 3.63
CA PRO A 94 16.44 1.97 4.80
C PRO A 94 16.78 3.41 4.39
N SER A 95 16.53 4.35 5.30
CA SER A 95 17.16 5.66 5.24
C SER A 95 18.68 5.52 5.35
N GLU A 96 19.41 6.44 4.74
CA GLU A 96 20.87 6.46 4.84
C GLU A 96 21.30 6.59 6.31
N GLY A 97 22.26 5.76 6.72
CA GLY A 97 22.79 5.72 8.10
C GLY A 97 21.90 5.04 9.15
N ASP A 98 20.74 4.46 8.77
CA ASP A 98 19.86 3.74 9.69
C ASP A 98 20.12 2.22 9.62
N ASP A 99 21.13 1.75 10.34
CA ASP A 99 21.54 0.33 10.37
C ASP A 99 20.42 -0.58 10.89
N ASN A 100 19.61 -0.10 11.83
CA ASN A 100 18.48 -0.83 12.40
C ASN A 100 17.37 -1.03 11.35
N ALA A 101 17.03 0.02 10.59
CA ALA A 101 16.14 -0.11 9.44
C ALA A 101 16.75 -1.02 8.36
N GLY A 102 18.07 -0.98 8.16
CA GLY A 102 18.77 -1.85 7.21
C GLY A 102 18.67 -3.32 7.58
N ALA A 103 18.88 -3.66 8.86
CA ALA A 103 18.70 -5.01 9.38
C ALA A 103 17.26 -5.50 9.21
N PHE A 104 16.28 -4.64 9.52
CA PHE A 104 14.87 -4.93 9.32
C PHE A 104 14.54 -5.27 7.86
N VAL A 105 14.95 -4.43 6.92
CA VAL A 105 14.71 -4.67 5.49
C VAL A 105 15.30 -6.01 5.05
N ARG A 106 16.52 -6.36 5.47
CA ARG A 106 17.15 -7.64 5.14
C ARG A 106 16.39 -8.86 5.69
N GLN A 107 15.68 -8.71 6.81
CA GLN A 107 14.91 -9.78 7.44
C GLN A 107 13.49 -9.93 6.88
N LEU A 108 13.00 -8.98 6.08
CA LEU A 108 11.66 -9.07 5.49
C LEU A 108 11.58 -10.26 4.53
N SER A 109 10.74 -11.23 4.89
CA SER A 109 10.43 -12.38 4.04
C SER A 109 9.77 -11.94 2.73
N GLN A 110 9.87 -12.79 1.70
CA GLN A 110 9.22 -12.52 0.43
C GLN A 110 7.69 -12.41 0.57
N THR A 111 7.08 -13.21 1.44
CA THR A 111 5.65 -13.14 1.75
C THR A 111 5.26 -11.76 2.31
N MET A 112 6.07 -11.22 3.22
CA MET A 112 5.83 -9.88 3.78
C MET A 112 6.00 -8.78 2.74
N ARG A 113 7.04 -8.86 1.90
CA ARG A 113 7.25 -7.93 0.77
C ARG A 113 6.10 -7.98 -0.22
N ASN A 114 5.56 -9.18 -0.46
CA ASN A 114 4.51 -9.40 -1.43
C ASN A 114 3.15 -8.79 -1.05
N ARG A 115 2.92 -8.52 0.23
CA ARG A 115 1.69 -7.85 0.70
C ARG A 115 1.83 -6.34 0.87
N LEU A 116 3.01 -5.74 0.67
CA LEU A 116 3.20 -4.31 0.90
C LEU A 116 2.48 -3.47 -0.16
N HIS A 117 1.59 -2.60 0.31
CA HIS A 117 0.77 -1.77 -0.57
C HIS A 117 0.21 -0.56 0.18
N VAL A 118 -0.29 0.40 -0.60
CA VAL A 118 -1.11 1.52 -0.14
C VAL A 118 -2.48 1.39 -0.78
N THR A 119 -3.52 1.23 0.03
CA THR A 119 -4.90 1.41 -0.47
C THR A 119 -5.05 2.86 -0.93
N VAL A 120 -5.44 3.08 -2.18
CA VAL A 120 -5.63 4.43 -2.75
C VAL A 120 -7.10 4.81 -2.74
N ALA A 121 -7.95 3.93 -3.26
CA ALA A 121 -9.38 4.18 -3.33
C ALA A 121 -10.20 2.90 -3.24
N ARG A 122 -11.43 3.05 -2.77
CA ARG A 122 -12.46 2.01 -2.74
C ARG A 122 -13.66 2.55 -3.50
N ARG A 123 -14.30 1.72 -4.34
CA ARG A 123 -15.46 2.14 -5.15
C ARG A 123 -16.65 2.57 -4.28
N GLY A 124 -16.82 1.97 -3.10
CA GLY A 124 -17.98 2.22 -2.23
C GLY A 124 -17.73 1.85 -0.77
N ALA A 125 -18.66 2.25 0.09
CA ALA A 125 -18.56 2.09 1.55
C ALA A 125 -18.51 0.64 2.04
N SER A 126 -19.17 -0.27 1.32
CA SER A 126 -19.26 -1.69 1.64
C SER A 126 -17.96 -2.47 1.38
N ILE A 127 -17.02 -1.88 0.66
CA ILE A 127 -15.73 -2.50 0.34
C ILE A 127 -14.78 -2.24 1.50
N VAL A 128 -14.24 -3.29 2.10
CA VAL A 128 -13.35 -3.16 3.26
C VAL A 128 -11.89 -3.02 2.82
N PRO A 129 -11.04 -2.24 3.53
CA PRO A 129 -9.63 -2.05 3.13
C PRO A 129 -8.82 -3.34 2.99
N VAL A 130 -9.16 -4.41 3.71
CA VAL A 130 -8.46 -5.71 3.59
C VAL A 130 -8.59 -6.34 2.20
N GLU A 131 -9.60 -5.96 1.40
CA GLU A 131 -9.70 -6.39 0.00
C GLU A 131 -8.49 -5.92 -0.83
N ALA A 132 -7.86 -4.79 -0.47
CA ALA A 132 -6.65 -4.31 -1.12
C ALA A 132 -5.46 -5.29 -0.96
N LYS A 133 -5.31 -5.86 0.25
CA LYS A 133 -4.28 -6.87 0.53
C LYS A 133 -4.50 -8.10 -0.34
N ALA A 134 -5.72 -8.63 -0.36
CA ALA A 134 -6.08 -9.81 -1.14
C ALA A 134 -5.84 -9.60 -2.64
N LEU A 135 -6.17 -8.40 -3.16
CA LEU A 135 -5.93 -8.03 -4.55
C LEU A 135 -4.43 -8.06 -4.90
N VAL A 136 -3.58 -7.47 -4.06
CA VAL A 136 -2.13 -7.43 -4.32
C VAL A 136 -1.50 -8.82 -4.20
N GLU A 137 -1.91 -9.61 -3.20
CA GLU A 137 -1.45 -11.00 -3.06
C GLU A 137 -1.86 -11.86 -4.25
N LYS A 138 -3.09 -11.70 -4.74
CA LYS A 138 -3.56 -12.38 -5.96
C LYS A 138 -2.71 -11.98 -7.17
N TRP A 139 -2.54 -10.68 -7.39
CA TRP A 139 -1.76 -10.14 -8.51
C TRP A 139 -0.29 -10.60 -8.48
N ARG A 140 0.35 -10.66 -7.31
CA ARG A 140 1.74 -11.13 -7.22
C ARG A 140 1.90 -12.63 -7.46
N LYS A 141 0.87 -13.42 -7.19
CA LYS A 141 0.85 -14.86 -7.51
C LYS A 141 0.57 -15.10 -8.98
N ASP A 142 -0.35 -14.32 -9.55
CA ASP A 142 -0.74 -14.38 -10.95
C ASP A 142 -0.98 -12.94 -11.46
N PRO A 143 0.00 -12.35 -12.17
CA PRO A 143 -0.13 -11.01 -12.72
C PRO A 143 -1.32 -10.82 -13.67
N GLY A 144 -1.81 -11.90 -14.31
CA GLY A 144 -3.01 -11.87 -15.15
C GLY A 144 -4.32 -11.82 -14.35
N GLY A 145 -4.27 -12.10 -13.04
CA GLY A 145 -5.43 -12.18 -12.16
C GLY A 145 -6.00 -10.82 -11.70
N ALA A 146 -5.37 -9.70 -12.08
CA ALA A 146 -5.81 -8.35 -11.75
C ALA A 146 -5.46 -7.35 -12.86
N GLN A 147 -6.15 -6.21 -12.90
CA GLN A 147 -5.83 -5.14 -13.84
C GLN A 147 -4.71 -4.28 -13.27
N THR A 148 -3.80 -3.85 -14.14
CA THR A 148 -2.66 -3.02 -13.75
C THR A 148 -2.52 -1.80 -14.65
N ILE A 149 -1.82 -0.79 -14.12
CA ILE A 149 -1.36 0.34 -14.90
C ILE A 149 -0.08 0.87 -14.27
N ALA A 150 0.97 1.01 -15.06
CA ALA A 150 2.21 1.61 -14.61
C ALA A 150 1.98 3.10 -14.30
N LEU A 151 2.64 3.62 -13.26
CA LEU A 151 2.77 5.05 -13.05
C LEU A 151 3.60 5.65 -14.20
N SER A 152 3.32 6.91 -14.55
CA SER A 152 4.07 7.59 -15.61
C SER A 152 5.56 7.71 -15.29
N GLU A 153 5.87 7.81 -14.00
CA GLU A 153 7.21 7.79 -13.44
C GLU A 153 7.15 7.05 -12.09
N PRO A 154 8.21 6.31 -11.70
CA PRO A 154 8.34 5.77 -10.36
C PRO A 154 8.31 6.89 -9.30
N ILE A 155 7.73 6.60 -8.15
CA ILE A 155 7.63 7.52 -7.03
C ILE A 155 8.41 6.94 -5.86
N ASP A 156 9.41 7.68 -5.40
CA ASP A 156 10.11 7.39 -4.15
C ASP A 156 9.55 8.28 -3.03
N VAL A 157 9.23 7.68 -1.88
CA VAL A 157 8.73 8.40 -0.69
C VAL A 157 9.46 7.96 0.56
N CYS A 158 9.84 8.92 1.40
CA CYS A 158 10.31 8.64 2.76
C CYS A 158 9.10 8.51 3.69
N ALA A 159 9.03 7.41 4.43
CA ALA A 159 7.97 7.11 5.39
C ALA A 159 8.57 6.72 6.74
N ARG A 160 8.05 7.31 7.81
CA ARG A 160 8.42 6.98 9.19
C ARG A 160 7.53 5.85 9.71
N LEU A 161 8.12 4.84 10.35
CA LEU A 161 7.36 3.80 11.03
C LEU A 161 6.61 4.37 12.24
N ARG A 162 5.32 4.06 12.35
CA ARG A 162 4.42 4.52 13.42
C ARG A 162 3.42 3.42 13.76
N GLY A 163 2.63 3.63 14.82
CA GLY A 163 1.48 2.77 15.17
C GLY A 163 1.71 1.86 16.37
N PHE A 164 2.93 1.82 16.91
CA PHE A 164 3.26 1.19 18.20
C PHE A 164 3.26 2.27 19.28
N ALA A 165 2.08 2.81 19.58
CA ALA A 165 1.93 3.56 20.83
C ALA A 165 1.85 2.53 21.96
N LYS A 166 2.67 2.69 23.00
CA LYS A 166 2.48 2.02 24.28
C LYS A 166 1.15 2.44 24.91
#